data_AF-A0A820GHP4-F1
#
_entry.id   AF-A0A820GHP4-F1
#
_cell.length_a   1.000
_cell.length_b   1.000
_cell.length_c   1.000
_cell.angle_alpha   90.00
_cell.angle_beta   90.00
_cell.angle_gamma   90.00
#
_symmetry.space_group_name_H-M   'P 1'
#
loop_
_entity.id
_entity.type
_entity.pdbx_description
1 polymer ?
#
loop_
_entity_poly.entity_id
_entity_poly.type
_entity_poly.pdbx_seq_one_letter_code
_entity_poly.pdbx_strand_id
1 'polypeptide(L)'
;MGGSSSKQTHLPPTSVTSNRRIVQNFLLVWLDSDIDEIKEDYHNAITHLRRIVNAINLFTDIHQCINFLNEIKNEKVFLIVSDTLGKTIVPSIHEIPQLDSIYIFCKTQTNHDQWTKQWSKIKGTFTQILLLCESLKQAAQNCDKNSISMSFVSTHDDVLKQDINQLDPSFMYTQILKEIIFEITYDQRFRKDLASYCRELYIDNNHELKNINKFEREYHCHTPIWWYTYDCCIYSMLNRALRNQEVDTIIKMGFFIQDLHRY
;
A
#
# COMPACT_ATOMS: atom_id res chain seq x y z
N MET A 1 -36.86 37.41 -31.87
CA MET A 1 -36.35 36.11 -32.35
C MET A 1 -34.85 36.09 -32.11
N GLY A 2 -34.42 35.52 -30.99
CA GLY A 2 -33.01 35.40 -30.62
C GLY A 2 -32.80 34.01 -30.04
N GLY A 3 -32.17 33.12 -30.80
CA GLY A 3 -31.83 31.78 -30.37
C GLY A 3 -30.69 31.81 -29.36
N SER A 4 -30.91 31.23 -28.18
CA SER A 4 -29.87 30.99 -27.19
C SER A 4 -29.39 29.54 -27.32
N SER A 5 -28.17 29.36 -27.81
CA SER A 5 -27.44 28.10 -27.80
C SER A 5 -26.94 27.84 -26.38
N SER A 6 -27.48 26.80 -25.73
CA SER A 6 -27.01 26.29 -24.45
C SER A 6 -25.68 25.55 -24.66
N LYS A 7 -24.58 26.14 -24.18
CA LYS A 7 -23.28 25.46 -24.07
C LYS A 7 -23.36 24.45 -22.92
N GLN A 8 -23.30 23.16 -23.25
CA GLN A 8 -23.02 22.10 -22.29
C GLN A 8 -21.57 22.24 -21.81
N THR A 9 -21.40 22.62 -20.55
CA THR A 9 -20.13 22.53 -19.82
C THR A 9 -19.89 21.08 -19.45
N HIS A 10 -19.10 20.38 -20.26
CA HIS A 10 -18.47 19.12 -19.85
C HIS A 10 -17.46 19.41 -18.73
N LEU A 11 -17.76 18.94 -17.52
CA LEU A 11 -16.78 18.81 -16.45
C LEU A 11 -15.88 17.59 -16.76
N PRO A 12 -14.55 17.71 -16.64
CA PRO A 12 -13.65 16.57 -16.82
C PRO A 12 -13.77 15.61 -15.63
N PRO A 13 -13.56 14.29 -15.82
CA PRO A 13 -13.49 13.35 -14.71
C PRO A 13 -12.23 13.65 -13.90
N THR A 14 -12.44 13.93 -12.61
CA THR A 14 -11.40 14.24 -11.63
C THR A 14 -10.57 12.99 -11.34
N SER A 15 -9.48 12.78 -12.08
CA SER A 15 -8.37 11.95 -11.58
C SER A 15 -7.67 12.73 -10.48
N VAL A 16 -8.13 12.57 -9.24
CA VAL A 16 -7.41 13.10 -8.07
C VAL A 16 -6.23 12.18 -7.80
N THR A 17 -5.21 12.24 -8.66
CA THR A 17 -3.90 11.68 -8.37
C THR A 17 -3.21 12.63 -7.40
N SER A 18 -3.62 12.60 -6.12
CA SER A 18 -2.80 13.22 -5.08
C SER A 18 -1.44 12.52 -5.11
N ASN A 19 -0.38 13.31 -5.22
CA ASN A 19 1.02 12.87 -5.18
C ASN A 19 1.38 12.38 -3.76
N ARG A 20 0.64 11.39 -3.26
CA ARG A 20 0.82 10.77 -1.95
C ARG A 20 2.01 9.85 -2.08
N ARG A 21 3.01 10.04 -1.21
CA ARG A 21 4.07 9.05 -1.04
C ARG A 21 3.40 7.69 -0.89
N ILE A 22 3.80 6.74 -1.73
CA ILE A 22 3.38 5.35 -1.56
C ILE A 22 3.88 4.96 -0.17
N VAL A 23 3.01 4.43 0.69
CA VAL A 23 3.36 4.01 2.06
C VAL A 23 3.16 2.51 2.26
N GLN A 24 2.84 1.80 1.17
CA GLN A 24 2.50 0.38 1.15
C GLN A 24 3.34 -0.34 0.10
N ASN A 25 3.38 -1.67 0.20
CA ASN A 25 4.14 -2.52 -0.74
C ASN A 25 3.33 -2.88 -1.99
N PHE A 26 2.10 -2.40 -2.08
CA PHE A 26 1.19 -2.61 -3.20
C PHE A 26 0.28 -1.41 -3.40
N LEU A 27 -0.37 -1.35 -4.57
CA LEU A 27 -1.38 -0.38 -4.94
C LEU A 27 -2.75 -1.07 -5.01
N LEU A 28 -3.78 -0.43 -4.45
CA LEU A 28 -5.16 -0.84 -4.67
C LEU A 28 -5.75 -0.02 -5.80
N VAL A 29 -6.31 -0.70 -6.78
CA VAL A 29 -7.06 -0.13 -7.89
C VAL A 29 -8.50 -0.64 -7.77
N TRP A 30 -9.48 0.24 -7.93
CA TRP A 30 -10.89 -0.14 -8.01
C TRP A 30 -11.50 0.44 -9.29
N LEU A 31 -11.88 -0.46 -10.19
CA LEU A 31 -12.59 -0.15 -11.43
C LEU A 31 -14.07 -0.53 -11.32
N ASP A 32 -14.95 0.45 -11.33
CA ASP A 32 -16.40 0.21 -11.35
C ASP A 32 -17.10 1.37 -12.08
N SER A 33 -17.98 1.02 -13.01
CA SER A 33 -18.71 2.00 -13.86
C SER A 33 -19.75 2.78 -13.08
N ASP A 34 -20.22 2.22 -11.96
CA ASP A 34 -21.29 2.78 -11.12
C ASP A 34 -20.73 3.41 -9.82
N ILE A 35 -19.44 3.78 -9.80
CA ILE A 35 -18.85 4.53 -8.69
C ILE A 35 -19.58 5.86 -8.57
N ASP A 36 -20.49 5.91 -7.61
CA ASP A 36 -21.24 7.09 -7.25
C ASP A 36 -20.85 7.46 -5.82
N GLU A 37 -20.07 8.54 -5.69
CA GLU A 37 -19.56 9.05 -4.42
C GLU A 37 -20.68 9.44 -3.45
N ILE A 38 -21.91 9.60 -3.94
CA ILE A 38 -23.09 10.00 -3.17
C ILE A 38 -23.76 8.78 -2.52
N LYS A 39 -23.51 7.56 -2.99
CA LYS A 39 -24.14 6.35 -2.44
C LYS A 39 -23.50 5.94 -1.11
N GLU A 40 -24.34 5.72 -0.11
CA GLU A 40 -23.92 5.30 1.24
C GLU A 40 -23.11 3.99 1.22
N ASP A 41 -23.50 3.03 0.37
CA ASP A 41 -22.76 1.78 0.17
C ASP A 41 -21.32 1.99 -0.30
N TYR A 42 -21.09 2.97 -1.18
CA TYR A 42 -19.77 3.29 -1.69
C TYR A 42 -18.91 3.91 -0.58
N HIS A 43 -19.47 4.83 0.19
CA HIS A 43 -18.78 5.46 1.31
C HIS A 43 -18.41 4.42 2.40
N ASN A 44 -19.31 3.48 2.67
CA ASN A 44 -19.05 2.38 3.57
C ASN A 44 -17.91 1.49 3.04
N ALA A 45 -17.94 1.14 1.76
CA ALA A 45 -16.90 0.31 1.17
C ALA A 45 -15.52 0.97 1.16
N ILE A 46 -15.43 2.24 0.77
CA ILE A 46 -14.19 3.01 0.84
C ILE A 46 -13.69 3.12 2.28
N THR A 47 -14.59 3.32 3.25
CA THR A 47 -14.21 3.37 4.67
C THR A 47 -13.59 2.05 5.13
N HIS A 48 -14.17 0.91 4.75
CA HIS A 48 -13.61 -0.41 5.07
C HIS A 48 -12.28 -0.66 4.37
N LEU A 49 -12.16 -0.31 3.08
CA LEU A 49 -10.93 -0.46 2.32
C LEU A 49 -9.81 0.43 2.86
N ARG A 50 -10.12 1.66 3.28
CA ARG A 50 -9.13 2.58 3.88
C ARG A 50 -8.51 2.08 5.18
N ARG A 51 -9.16 1.13 5.87
CA ARG A 51 -8.56 0.46 7.04
C ARG A 51 -7.42 -0.50 6.65
N ILE A 52 -7.37 -0.91 5.40
CA ILE A 52 -6.38 -1.86 4.87
C ILE A 52 -5.36 -1.11 4.03
N VAL A 53 -5.83 -0.17 3.20
CA VAL A 53 -4.99 0.58 2.26
C VAL A 53 -5.02 2.07 2.52
N ASN A 54 -3.88 2.74 2.35
CA ASN A 54 -3.83 4.19 2.55
C ASN A 54 -4.37 4.96 1.34
N ALA A 55 -4.17 4.43 0.14
CA ALA A 55 -4.62 5.03 -1.11
C ALA A 55 -5.39 4.01 -1.94
N ILE A 56 -6.48 4.48 -2.56
CA ILE A 56 -7.33 3.71 -3.47
C ILE A 56 -7.36 4.49 -4.78
N ASN A 57 -6.89 3.89 -5.86
CA ASN A 57 -6.96 4.49 -7.19
C ASN A 57 -8.27 4.06 -7.85
N LEU A 58 -9.17 5.03 -8.07
CA LEU A 58 -10.52 4.78 -8.56
C LEU A 58 -10.59 5.09 -10.04
N PHE A 59 -11.23 4.19 -10.79
CA PHE A 59 -11.46 4.35 -12.22
C PHE A 59 -12.90 3.99 -12.55
N THR A 60 -13.52 4.80 -13.41
CA THR A 60 -14.83 4.49 -14.02
C THR A 60 -14.69 4.05 -15.47
N ASP A 61 -13.52 4.28 -16.08
CA ASP A 61 -13.21 3.96 -17.46
C ASP A 61 -12.15 2.84 -17.57
N ILE A 62 -12.42 1.86 -18.43
CA ILE A 62 -11.56 0.70 -18.66
C ILE A 62 -10.20 1.13 -19.25
N HIS A 63 -10.19 2.06 -20.21
CA HIS A 63 -8.97 2.44 -20.91
C HIS A 63 -8.02 3.21 -19.99
N GLN A 64 -8.54 4.12 -19.18
CA GLN A 64 -7.75 4.82 -18.16
C GLN A 64 -7.15 3.85 -17.15
N CYS A 65 -7.92 2.85 -16.71
CA CYS A 65 -7.43 1.82 -15.79
C CYS A 65 -6.29 1.01 -16.42
N ILE A 66 -6.44 0.55 -17.67
CA ILE A 66 -5.40 -0.21 -18.37
C ILE A 66 -4.12 0.64 -18.55
N ASN A 67 -4.26 1.91 -18.96
CA ASN A 67 -3.11 2.79 -19.13
C ASN A 67 -2.35 2.96 -17.81
N PHE A 68 -3.07 3.20 -16.71
CA PHE A 68 -2.46 3.28 -15.38
C PHE A 68 -1.73 1.99 -14.99
N LEU A 69 -2.34 0.82 -15.22
CA LEU A 69 -1.72 -0.47 -14.91
C LEU A 69 -0.41 -0.70 -15.70
N ASN A 70 -0.35 -0.24 -16.95
CA ASN A 70 0.84 -0.36 -17.79
C ASN A 70 1.97 0.60 -17.42
N GLU A 71 1.67 1.70 -16.70
CA GLU A 71 2.68 2.67 -16.25
C GLU A 71 3.41 2.23 -14.97
N ILE A 72 2.83 1.28 -14.21
CA ILE A 72 3.39 0.79 -12.95
C ILE A 72 4.57 -0.13 -13.23
N LYS A 73 5.71 0.15 -12.59
CA LYS A 73 6.96 -0.59 -12.83
C LYS A 73 7.29 -1.57 -11.72
N ASN A 74 7.23 -1.11 -10.48
CA ASN A 74 7.88 -1.79 -9.35
C ASN A 74 6.88 -2.30 -8.30
N GLU A 75 5.68 -1.72 -8.27
CA GLU A 75 4.69 -1.98 -7.25
C GLU A 75 3.74 -3.10 -7.69
N LYS A 76 3.40 -3.98 -6.75
CA LYS A 76 2.32 -4.94 -6.96
C LYS A 76 0.98 -4.23 -6.98
N VAL A 77 0.06 -4.73 -7.79
CA VAL A 77 -1.29 -4.19 -7.92
C VAL A 77 -2.34 -5.22 -7.52
N PHE A 78 -3.25 -4.80 -6.67
CA PHE A 78 -4.50 -5.49 -6.40
C PHE A 78 -5.63 -4.72 -7.09
N LEU A 79 -6.39 -5.40 -7.93
CA LEU A 79 -7.50 -4.83 -8.67
C LEU A 79 -8.83 -5.32 -8.10
N ILE A 80 -9.71 -4.41 -7.71
CA ILE A 80 -11.13 -4.65 -7.46
C ILE A 80 -11.87 -4.24 -8.73
N VAL A 81 -12.73 -5.12 -9.25
CA VAL A 81 -13.53 -4.82 -10.44
C VAL A 81 -14.95 -5.35 -10.31
N SER A 82 -15.93 -4.64 -10.86
CA SER A 82 -17.30 -5.16 -10.96
C SER A 82 -17.38 -6.39 -11.87
N ASP A 83 -18.36 -7.28 -11.67
CA ASP A 83 -18.49 -8.48 -12.52
C ASP A 83 -18.66 -8.15 -14.01
N THR A 84 -19.44 -7.11 -14.32
CA THR A 84 -19.70 -6.66 -15.70
C THR A 84 -18.44 -6.18 -16.40
N LEU A 85 -17.64 -5.33 -15.72
CA LEU A 85 -16.39 -4.82 -16.30
C LEU A 85 -15.29 -5.88 -16.26
N GLY A 86 -15.28 -6.74 -15.24
CA GLY A 86 -14.32 -7.82 -15.06
C GLY A 86 -14.25 -8.75 -16.26
N LYS A 87 -15.41 -9.18 -16.78
CA LYS A 87 -15.52 -10.02 -17.99
C LYS A 87 -14.83 -9.39 -19.21
N THR A 88 -14.83 -8.07 -19.30
CA THR A 88 -14.28 -7.32 -20.43
C THR A 88 -12.79 -7.02 -20.25
N ILE A 89 -12.38 -6.58 -19.04
CA ILE A 89 -11.02 -6.09 -18.81
C ILE A 89 -10.02 -7.20 -18.52
N VAL A 90 -10.41 -8.25 -17.78
CA VAL A 90 -9.48 -9.29 -17.29
C VAL A 90 -8.69 -9.96 -18.42
N PRO A 91 -9.28 -10.33 -19.57
CA PRO A 91 -8.53 -10.90 -20.68
C PRO A 91 -7.41 -9.99 -21.20
N SER A 92 -7.53 -8.67 -21.06
CA SER A 92 -6.53 -7.70 -21.54
C SER A 92 -5.41 -7.42 -20.54
N ILE A 93 -5.64 -7.66 -19.25
CA ILE A 93 -4.70 -7.26 -18.17
C ILE A 93 -4.07 -8.44 -17.44
N HIS A 94 -4.56 -9.67 -17.64
CA HIS A 94 -4.07 -10.84 -16.90
C HIS A 94 -2.58 -11.10 -17.10
N GLU A 95 -1.98 -10.71 -18.22
CA GLU A 95 -0.54 -10.88 -18.48
C GLU A 95 0.33 -9.79 -17.84
N ILE A 96 -0.24 -8.71 -17.30
CA ILE A 96 0.53 -7.62 -16.67
C ILE A 96 1.27 -8.16 -15.44
N PRO A 97 2.61 -8.18 -15.39
CA PRO A 97 3.36 -8.82 -14.30
C PRO A 97 3.11 -8.19 -12.93
N GLN A 98 2.94 -6.87 -12.89
CA GLN A 98 2.66 -6.09 -11.68
C GLN A 98 1.27 -6.39 -11.10
N LEU A 99 0.33 -6.86 -11.93
CA LEU A 99 -1.00 -7.27 -11.47
C LEU A 99 -0.90 -8.63 -10.76
N ASP A 100 -0.95 -8.60 -9.43
CA ASP A 100 -0.78 -9.78 -8.58
C ASP A 100 -2.11 -10.51 -8.36
N SER A 101 -3.17 -9.74 -8.07
CA SER A 101 -4.46 -10.29 -7.66
C SER A 101 -5.64 -9.45 -8.16
N ILE A 102 -6.70 -10.12 -8.59
CA ILE A 102 -7.96 -9.53 -9.05
C ILE A 102 -9.10 -10.03 -8.16
N TYR A 103 -9.95 -9.11 -7.70
CA TYR A 103 -11.10 -9.35 -6.83
C TYR A 103 -12.35 -8.89 -7.56
N ILE A 104 -13.30 -9.79 -7.78
CA ILE A 104 -14.58 -9.44 -8.41
C ILE A 104 -15.54 -9.02 -7.30
N PHE A 105 -16.07 -7.79 -7.38
CA PHE A 105 -17.07 -7.29 -6.43
C PHE A 105 -18.42 -7.12 -7.14
N CYS A 106 -19.43 -7.89 -6.73
CA CYS A 106 -20.74 -7.88 -7.38
C CYS A 106 -21.86 -7.84 -6.34
N LYS A 107 -22.69 -6.80 -6.37
CA LYS A 107 -23.82 -6.65 -5.42
C LYS A 107 -24.93 -7.67 -5.65
N THR A 108 -25.06 -8.19 -6.87
CA THR A 108 -26.07 -9.18 -7.23
C THR A 108 -25.42 -10.54 -7.38
N GLN A 109 -26.09 -11.58 -6.91
CA GLN A 109 -25.61 -12.95 -7.04
C GLN A 109 -25.82 -13.36 -8.52
N THR A 110 -24.85 -13.05 -9.37
CA THR A 110 -24.87 -13.47 -10.77
C THR A 110 -24.53 -14.96 -10.82
N ASN A 111 -25.46 -15.73 -11.40
CA ASN A 111 -25.38 -17.18 -11.47
C ASN A 111 -24.12 -17.65 -12.21
N HIS A 112 -23.38 -18.58 -11.60
CA HIS A 112 -22.39 -19.46 -12.24
C HIS A 112 -21.29 -18.77 -13.07
N ASP A 113 -20.49 -17.90 -12.46
CA ASP A 113 -19.35 -17.27 -13.14
C ASP A 113 -18.15 -18.23 -13.30
N GLN A 114 -18.31 -19.24 -14.18
CA GLN A 114 -17.24 -20.15 -14.59
C GLN A 114 -16.03 -19.41 -15.19
N TRP A 115 -16.24 -18.23 -15.79
CA TRP A 115 -15.19 -17.42 -16.40
C TRP A 115 -14.12 -17.01 -15.38
N THR A 116 -14.50 -16.77 -14.11
CA THR A 116 -13.54 -16.39 -13.07
C THR A 116 -12.52 -17.47 -12.78
N LYS A 117 -12.91 -18.74 -12.92
CA LYS A 117 -12.03 -19.90 -12.72
C LYS A 117 -11.01 -20.09 -13.85
N GLN A 118 -11.19 -19.41 -14.98
CA GLN A 118 -10.27 -19.49 -16.12
C GLN A 118 -9.00 -18.67 -15.89
N TRP A 119 -9.01 -17.73 -14.95
CA TRP A 119 -7.91 -16.79 -14.73
C TRP A 119 -7.26 -16.98 -13.37
N SER A 120 -5.98 -17.36 -13.36
CA SER A 120 -5.22 -17.67 -12.13
C SER A 120 -5.03 -16.48 -11.18
N LYS A 121 -5.10 -15.25 -11.71
CA LYS A 121 -4.98 -14.02 -10.92
C LYS A 121 -6.28 -13.63 -10.21
N ILE A 122 -7.43 -14.21 -10.55
CA ILE A 122 -8.67 -13.97 -9.83
C ILE A 122 -8.65 -14.73 -8.51
N LYS A 123 -8.74 -14.00 -7.39
CA LYS A 123 -8.71 -14.58 -6.04
C LYS A 123 -10.10 -14.93 -5.51
N GLY A 124 -11.14 -14.29 -6.03
CA GLY A 124 -12.51 -14.63 -5.68
C GLY A 124 -13.53 -13.61 -6.16
N THR A 125 -14.80 -13.99 -6.00
CA THR A 125 -15.97 -13.14 -6.23
C THR A 125 -16.66 -12.89 -4.90
N PHE A 126 -16.95 -11.62 -4.61
CA PHE A 126 -17.44 -11.15 -3.34
C PHE A 126 -18.73 -10.36 -3.53
N THR A 127 -19.76 -10.72 -2.78
CA THR A 127 -21.02 -9.97 -2.72
C THR A 127 -21.08 -9.01 -1.53
N GLN A 128 -20.22 -9.23 -0.54
CA GLN A 128 -20.12 -8.42 0.66
C GLN A 128 -18.73 -7.79 0.75
N ILE A 129 -18.71 -6.48 1.01
CA ILE A 129 -17.44 -5.74 1.09
C ILE A 129 -16.57 -6.23 2.24
N LEU A 130 -17.16 -6.67 3.36
CA LEU A 130 -16.43 -7.19 4.51
C LEU A 130 -15.58 -8.42 4.14
N LEU A 131 -16.15 -9.37 3.40
CA LEU A 131 -15.43 -10.56 2.95
C LEU A 131 -14.30 -10.22 1.96
N LEU A 132 -14.55 -9.26 1.07
CA LEU A 132 -13.51 -8.73 0.18
C LEU A 132 -12.38 -8.10 0.99
N CYS A 133 -12.72 -7.28 1.98
CA CYS A 133 -11.76 -6.64 2.87
C CYS A 133 -10.93 -7.65 3.66
N GLU A 134 -11.52 -8.74 4.16
CA GLU A 134 -10.77 -9.80 4.85
C GLU A 134 -9.77 -10.47 3.91
N SER A 135 -10.21 -10.84 2.70
CA SER A 135 -9.32 -11.42 1.68
C SER A 135 -8.20 -10.45 1.29
N LEU A 136 -8.51 -9.17 1.13
CA LEU A 136 -7.54 -8.13 0.81
C LEU A 136 -6.55 -7.91 1.96
N LYS A 137 -7.02 -7.91 3.22
CA LYS A 137 -6.15 -7.78 4.41
C LYS A 137 -5.15 -8.94 4.47
N GLN A 138 -5.59 -10.16 4.20
CA GLN A 138 -4.69 -11.31 4.14
C GLN A 138 -3.66 -11.19 3.01
N ALA A 139 -4.10 -10.78 1.82
CA ALA A 139 -3.19 -10.57 0.69
C ALA A 139 -2.18 -9.45 0.95
N ALA A 140 -2.62 -8.35 1.56
CA ALA A 140 -1.78 -7.23 1.98
C ALA A 140 -0.70 -7.67 2.98
N GLN A 141 -1.10 -8.40 4.03
CA GLN A 141 -0.17 -8.93 5.03
C GLN A 141 0.84 -9.90 4.42
N ASN A 142 0.41 -10.75 3.50
CA ASN A 142 1.31 -11.66 2.79
C ASN A 142 2.26 -10.90 1.85
N CYS A 143 1.78 -9.84 1.19
CA CYS A 143 2.63 -8.96 0.40
C CYS A 143 3.71 -8.33 1.28
N ASP A 144 3.34 -7.76 2.43
CA ASP A 144 4.29 -7.14 3.36
C ASP A 144 5.31 -8.14 3.89
N LYS A 145 4.90 -9.37 4.19
CA LYS A 145 5.80 -10.44 4.65
C LYS A 145 6.74 -10.95 3.56
N ASN A 146 6.22 -11.16 2.35
CA ASN A 146 7.02 -11.66 1.23
C ASN A 146 7.97 -10.59 0.68
N SER A 147 7.65 -9.31 0.89
CA SER A 147 8.53 -8.20 0.57
C SER A 147 9.64 -7.98 1.61
N ILE A 148 9.83 -8.82 2.63
CA ILE A 148 10.93 -8.66 3.61
C ILE A 148 12.30 -9.06 3.02
N SER A 149 12.36 -9.72 1.86
CA SER A 149 13.65 -10.12 1.28
C SER A 149 14.53 -8.90 1.03
N MET A 150 15.58 -8.77 1.83
CA MET A 150 16.63 -7.75 1.71
C MET A 150 17.91 -8.47 1.28
N SER A 151 18.23 -8.44 -0.01
CA SER A 151 19.49 -9.00 -0.50
C SER A 151 20.60 -7.96 -0.41
N PHE A 152 21.25 -7.84 0.75
CA PHE A 152 22.45 -7.00 0.92
C PHE A 152 23.75 -7.75 0.63
N VAL A 153 23.73 -9.08 0.71
CA VAL A 153 24.88 -9.97 0.52
C VAL A 153 24.38 -11.24 -0.17
N SER A 154 25.09 -11.73 -1.19
CA SER A 154 24.78 -13.04 -1.80
C SER A 154 24.97 -14.13 -0.75
N THR A 155 23.91 -14.86 -0.39
CA THR A 155 23.96 -15.96 0.60
C THR A 155 24.58 -17.25 0.03
N HIS A 156 25.65 -17.14 -0.75
CA HIS A 156 26.52 -18.28 -0.99
C HIS A 156 27.36 -18.46 0.29
N ASP A 157 27.38 -19.68 0.83
CA ASP A 157 27.96 -20.09 2.14
C ASP A 157 29.44 -19.75 2.41
N ASP A 158 30.06 -18.89 1.60
CA ASP A 158 31.46 -18.49 1.68
C ASP A 158 31.64 -17.03 2.18
N VAL A 159 30.82 -16.58 3.13
CA VAL A 159 30.92 -15.23 3.74
C VAL A 159 32.29 -14.99 4.42
N LEU A 160 33.05 -16.04 4.70
CA LEU A 160 34.42 -15.94 5.23
C LEU A 160 35.52 -15.87 4.15
N LYS A 161 35.17 -15.93 2.85
CA LYS A 161 36.13 -15.92 1.73
C LYS A 161 35.82 -14.89 0.64
N GLN A 162 34.66 -14.23 0.66
CA GLN A 162 34.38 -13.18 -0.30
C GLN A 162 35.23 -11.94 0.01
N ASP A 163 36.03 -11.55 -0.97
CA ASP A 163 36.84 -10.34 -0.93
C ASP A 163 35.92 -9.14 -0.65
N ILE A 164 36.18 -8.43 0.45
CA ILE A 164 35.42 -7.26 0.92
C ILE A 164 35.25 -6.20 -0.18
N ASN A 165 36.14 -6.23 -1.18
CA ASN A 165 36.13 -5.41 -2.39
C ASN A 165 35.01 -5.75 -3.39
N GLN A 166 34.23 -6.81 -3.19
CA GLN A 166 33.13 -7.25 -4.07
C GLN A 166 31.73 -6.99 -3.47
N LEU A 167 31.65 -6.35 -2.30
CA LEU A 167 30.35 -6.02 -1.70
C LEU A 167 29.63 -4.94 -2.50
N ASP A 168 28.31 -5.04 -2.56
CA ASP A 168 27.46 -4.02 -3.16
C ASP A 168 27.67 -2.68 -2.42
N PRO A 169 27.87 -1.55 -3.11
CA PRO A 169 28.03 -0.23 -2.48
C PRO A 169 26.94 0.12 -1.47
N SER A 170 25.72 -0.43 -1.62
CA SER A 170 24.64 -0.31 -0.65
C SER A 170 24.99 -0.84 0.73
N PHE A 171 25.88 -1.82 0.85
CA PHE A 171 26.37 -2.30 2.14
C PHE A 171 27.12 -1.21 2.88
N MET A 172 28.03 -0.49 2.21
CA MET A 172 28.77 0.62 2.79
C MET A 172 27.84 1.75 3.22
N TYR A 173 26.87 2.12 2.37
CA TYR A 173 25.86 3.13 2.74
C TYR A 173 25.01 2.68 3.94
N THR A 174 24.69 1.39 4.03
CA THR A 174 23.93 0.83 5.16
C THR A 174 24.74 0.87 6.46
N GLN A 175 26.05 0.58 6.41
CA GLN A 175 26.92 0.70 7.59
C GLN A 175 27.05 2.15 8.06
N ILE A 176 27.28 3.09 7.14
CA ILE A 176 27.34 4.52 7.47
C ILE A 176 26.01 5.00 8.07
N LEU A 177 24.88 4.60 7.48
CA LEU A 177 23.56 4.95 7.99
C LEU A 177 23.32 4.39 9.40
N LYS A 178 23.73 3.13 9.65
CA LYS A 178 23.71 2.53 10.99
C LYS A 178 24.55 3.36 11.96
N GLU A 179 25.79 3.70 11.61
CA GLU A 179 26.66 4.52 12.49
C GLU A 179 25.99 5.86 12.84
N ILE A 180 25.47 6.58 11.84
CA ILE A 180 24.74 7.85 12.04
C ILE A 180 23.56 7.67 13.01
N ILE A 181 22.73 6.63 12.82
CA ILE A 181 21.58 6.36 13.69
C ILE A 181 22.03 6.12 15.14
N PHE A 182 23.15 5.44 15.34
CA PHE A 182 23.63 5.10 16.68
C PHE A 182 24.37 6.25 17.37
N GLU A 183 24.92 7.20 16.62
CA GLU A 183 25.54 8.42 17.16
C GLU A 183 24.53 9.50 17.55
N ILE A 184 23.35 9.52 16.93
CA ILE A 184 22.31 10.50 17.27
C ILE A 184 21.78 10.25 18.69
N THR A 185 21.71 11.32 19.48
CA THR A 185 21.02 11.32 20.77
C THR A 185 19.56 11.66 20.57
N TYR A 186 18.69 10.66 20.76
CA TYR A 186 17.25 10.84 20.63
C TYR A 186 16.61 11.31 21.94
N ASP A 187 15.87 12.40 21.87
CA ASP A 187 14.98 12.85 22.94
C ASP A 187 13.50 12.67 22.57
N GLN A 188 12.59 13.11 23.45
CA GLN A 188 11.15 12.93 23.25
C GLN A 188 10.58 13.65 22.01
N ARG A 189 11.28 14.65 21.44
CA ARG A 189 10.82 15.39 20.26
C ARG A 189 10.78 14.51 19.03
N PHE A 190 11.75 13.61 18.86
CA PHE A 190 11.80 12.69 17.73
C PHE A 190 10.56 11.80 17.63
N ARG A 191 9.99 11.37 18.77
CA ARG A 191 8.72 10.63 18.76
C ARG A 191 7.56 11.47 18.24
N LYS A 192 7.48 12.74 18.66
CA LYS A 192 6.45 13.67 18.19
C LYS A 192 6.61 13.99 16.71
N ASP A 193 7.85 14.13 16.25
CA ASP A 193 8.18 14.38 14.85
C ASP A 193 7.80 13.19 13.98
N LEU A 194 8.13 11.96 14.41
CA LEU A 194 7.71 10.74 13.73
C LEU A 194 6.19 10.61 13.70
N ALA A 195 5.50 10.87 14.82
CA ALA A 195 4.04 10.82 14.86
C ALA A 195 3.41 11.85 13.91
N SER A 196 3.95 13.06 13.85
CA SER A 196 3.48 14.12 12.94
C SER A 196 3.69 13.73 11.48
N TYR A 197 4.87 13.21 11.16
CA TYR A 197 5.18 12.66 9.84
C TYR A 197 4.21 11.55 9.45
N CYS A 198 3.91 10.60 10.35
CA CYS A 198 2.91 9.55 10.08
C CYS A 198 1.51 10.14 9.87
N ARG A 199 1.08 11.16 10.62
CA ARG A 199 -0.24 11.78 10.43
C ARG A 199 -0.42 12.39 9.05
N GLU A 200 0.63 13.02 8.51
CA GLU A 200 0.61 13.56 7.15
C GLU A 200 0.48 12.44 6.11
N LEU A 201 1.20 11.34 6.30
CA LEU A 201 1.16 10.18 5.41
C LEU A 201 -0.20 9.47 5.43
N TYR A 202 -0.84 9.39 6.60
CA TYR A 202 -2.07 8.62 6.84
C TYR A 202 -3.30 9.52 7.10
N ILE A 203 -3.31 10.75 6.58
CA ILE A 203 -4.34 11.76 6.87
C ILE A 203 -5.79 11.30 6.61
N ASP A 204 -5.97 10.41 5.63
CA ASP A 204 -7.28 9.87 5.26
C ASP A 204 -7.62 8.53 5.94
N ASN A 205 -6.71 8.00 6.75
CA ASN A 205 -6.83 6.70 7.40
C ASN A 205 -7.07 6.88 8.90
N ASN A 206 -8.34 7.07 9.26
CA ASN A 206 -8.77 7.24 10.66
C ASN A 206 -8.36 6.09 11.58
N HIS A 207 -8.18 4.88 11.06
CA HIS A 207 -7.70 3.74 11.84
C HIS A 207 -6.23 3.94 12.23
N GLU A 208 -5.38 4.23 11.24
CA GLU A 208 -3.96 4.50 11.50
C GLU A 208 -3.76 5.77 12.32
N LEU A 209 -4.55 6.82 12.12
CA LEU A 209 -4.47 8.02 12.97
C LEU A 209 -4.71 7.70 14.46
N LYS A 210 -5.64 6.79 14.78
CA LYS A 210 -5.84 6.32 16.16
C LYS A 210 -4.63 5.55 16.68
N ASN A 211 -4.07 4.66 15.86
CA ASN A 211 -2.86 3.90 16.19
C ASN A 211 -1.65 4.83 16.41
N ILE A 212 -1.47 5.85 15.57
CA ILE A 212 -0.38 6.84 15.68
C ILE A 212 -0.53 7.66 16.97
N ASN A 213 -1.76 8.08 17.31
CA ASN A 213 -2.02 8.76 18.57
C ASN A 213 -1.70 7.89 19.78
N LYS A 214 -2.02 6.59 19.70
CA LYS A 214 -1.67 5.61 20.72
C LYS A 214 -0.16 5.43 20.83
N PHE A 215 0.53 5.26 19.70
CA PHE A 215 1.99 5.17 19.63
C PHE A 215 2.66 6.38 20.29
N GLU A 216 2.25 7.61 19.95
CA GLU A 216 2.87 8.81 20.54
C GLU A 216 2.71 8.89 22.06
N ARG A 217 1.54 8.49 22.58
CA ARG A 217 1.19 8.61 24.00
C ARG A 217 1.72 7.47 24.86
N GLU A 218 1.61 6.25 24.36
CA GLU A 218 1.82 5.01 25.11
C GLU A 218 3.12 4.31 24.72
N TYR A 219 4.00 4.95 23.94
CA TYR A 219 5.22 4.31 23.44
C TYR A 219 6.00 3.58 24.53
N HIS A 220 6.30 4.26 25.64
CA HIS A 220 7.07 3.71 26.77
C HIS A 220 6.28 2.78 27.68
N CYS A 221 4.95 2.64 27.48
CA CYS A 221 4.14 1.66 28.21
C CYS A 221 4.32 0.24 27.67
N HIS A 222 4.95 0.10 26.50
CA HIS A 222 5.21 -1.18 25.83
C HIS A 222 6.67 -1.27 25.37
N THR A 223 7.11 -2.48 25.03
CA THR A 223 8.45 -2.70 24.48
C THR A 223 8.50 -2.29 23.00
N PRO A 224 9.69 -1.95 22.46
CA PRO A 224 9.83 -1.64 21.03
C PRO A 224 9.37 -2.79 20.12
N ILE A 225 9.65 -4.04 20.51
CA ILE A 225 9.21 -5.23 19.77
C ILE A 225 7.67 -5.38 19.76
N TRP A 226 6.99 -4.94 20.81
CA TRP A 226 5.52 -4.92 20.84
C TRP A 226 4.99 -3.95 19.79
N TRP A 227 5.56 -2.73 19.69
CA TRP A 227 5.19 -1.78 18.63
C TRP A 227 5.54 -2.25 17.23
N TYR A 228 6.66 -2.97 17.08
CA TYR A 228 7.04 -3.58 15.81
C TYR A 228 6.09 -4.69 15.36
N THR A 229 5.37 -5.32 16.28
CA THR A 229 4.41 -6.41 15.97
C THR A 229 2.95 -6.00 16.09
N TYR A 230 2.68 -4.81 16.65
CA TYR A 230 1.34 -4.25 16.79
C TYR A 230 0.71 -3.91 15.42
N ASP A 231 -0.60 -4.12 15.28
CA ASP A 231 -1.37 -3.86 14.03
C ASP A 231 -1.48 -2.35 13.77
N CYS A 232 -0.39 -1.76 13.26
CA CYS A 232 -0.23 -0.35 12.90
C CYS A 232 0.85 -0.16 11.83
N CYS A 233 0.98 1.08 11.33
CA CYS A 233 1.90 1.44 10.27
C CYS A 233 3.39 1.25 10.59
N ILE A 234 3.80 1.10 11.86
CA ILE A 234 5.21 1.11 12.25
C ILE A 234 6.00 -0.03 11.59
N TYR A 235 5.48 -1.25 11.63
CA TYR A 235 6.10 -2.42 11.02
C TYR A 235 6.32 -2.25 9.52
N SER A 236 5.24 -1.91 8.79
CA SER A 236 5.26 -1.83 7.33
C SER A 236 6.09 -0.65 6.86
N MET A 237 6.01 0.49 7.55
CA MET A 237 6.82 1.67 7.27
C MET A 237 8.32 1.39 7.46
N LEU A 238 8.72 0.76 8.57
CA LEU A 238 10.14 0.47 8.82
C LEU A 238 10.72 -0.49 7.78
N ASN A 239 10.06 -1.63 7.57
CA ASN A 239 10.56 -2.64 6.64
C ASN A 239 10.61 -2.15 5.19
N ARG A 240 9.61 -1.35 4.78
CA ARG A 240 9.59 -0.72 3.46
C ARG A 240 10.71 0.30 3.32
N ALA A 241 10.92 1.15 4.33
CA ALA A 241 11.97 2.16 4.31
C ALA A 241 13.36 1.51 4.22
N LEU A 242 13.63 0.47 5.00
CA LEU A 242 14.88 -0.28 4.96
C LEU A 242 15.12 -0.94 3.60
N ARG A 243 14.11 -1.61 3.04
CA ARG A 243 14.23 -2.29 1.74
C ARG A 243 14.47 -1.32 0.58
N ASN A 244 13.78 -0.18 0.59
CA ASN A 244 13.87 0.81 -0.48
C ASN A 244 14.97 1.86 -0.22
N GLN A 245 15.73 1.74 0.88
CA GLN A 245 16.73 2.71 1.32
C GLN A 245 16.17 4.15 1.41
N GLU A 246 14.95 4.29 1.94
CA GLU A 246 14.31 5.59 2.15
C GLU A 246 14.96 6.32 3.35
N VAL A 247 16.16 6.88 3.15
CA VAL A 247 17.00 7.48 4.20
C VAL A 247 16.24 8.47 5.08
N ASP A 248 15.40 9.33 4.49
CA ASP A 248 14.56 10.30 5.20
C ASP A 248 13.63 9.63 6.22
N THR A 249 12.97 8.53 5.82
CA THR A 249 12.09 7.74 6.69
C THR A 249 12.91 6.99 7.74
N ILE A 250 14.03 6.37 7.35
CA ILE A 250 14.90 5.62 8.27
C ILE A 250 15.42 6.52 9.39
N ILE A 251 15.90 7.73 9.08
CA ILE A 251 16.39 8.68 10.07
C ILE A 251 15.27 9.13 11.03
N LYS A 252 14.05 9.37 10.53
CA LYS A 252 12.88 9.69 11.37
C LYS A 252 12.51 8.55 12.32
N MET A 253 12.72 7.31 11.89
CA MET A 253 12.54 6.11 12.71
C MET A 253 13.77 5.74 13.55
N GLY A 254 14.84 6.52 13.51
CA GLY A 254 16.13 6.17 14.10
C GLY A 254 16.07 5.85 15.59
N PHE A 255 15.30 6.60 16.38
CA PHE A 255 15.11 6.30 17.82
C PHE A 255 14.49 4.92 18.03
N PHE A 256 13.50 4.58 17.20
CA PHE A 256 12.80 3.30 17.27
C PHE A 256 13.70 2.14 16.84
N ILE A 257 14.55 2.35 15.82
CA ILE A 257 15.57 1.39 15.39
C ILE A 257 16.59 1.15 16.50
N GLN A 258 17.06 2.21 17.15
CA GLN A 258 18.01 2.11 18.26
C GLN A 258 17.40 1.36 19.45
N ASP A 259 16.15 1.65 19.79
CA ASP A 259 15.40 0.97 20.85
C ASP A 259 15.16 -0.51 20.52
N LEU A 260 14.84 -0.84 19.27
CA LEU A 260 14.71 -2.23 18.80
C LEU A 260 16.03 -3.01 18.88
N HIS A 261 17.15 -2.38 18.53
CA HIS A 261 18.47 -3.04 18.60
C HIS A 261 18.93 -3.29 20.04
N ARG A 262 18.49 -2.45 21.00
CA ARG A 262 18.88 -2.58 22.41
C ARG A 262 18.07 -3.63 23.18
N TYR A 263 16.94 -4.08 22.63
CA TYR A 263 16.07 -5.10 23.21
C TYR A 263 16.52 -6.51 22.83
#